data_AF-A0A7X7GTZ2-F1
#
_entry.id   AF-A0A7X7GTZ2-F1
#
_cell.length_a   1.000
_cell.length_b   1.000
_cell.length_c   1.000
_cell.angle_alpha   90.00
_cell.angle_beta   90.00
_cell.angle_gamma   90.00
#
_symmetry.space_group_name_H-M   'P 1'
#
loop_
_entity.id
_entity.type
_entity.pdbx_description
1 polymer ?
#
loop_
_entity_poly.entity_id
_entity_poly.type
_entity_poly.pdbx_seq_one_letter_code
_entity_poly.pdbx_strand_id
1 'polypeptide(L)'
;MQLDFTSRELTIKLVYYGPALSGKTTNLQALHMAAAGDAKGRLMTLETKDDRTLFFDLLPLRFEDECGLAVRLKVFTVPGQVIHASTRRLVVQGADGVAFVADSRRSQTAASAEAFVDLRNNLEAQGIQLENMPLVIQFNKRDLPDIRREEEISAMARRGREPVYLAVATKGQGVVECFLGLLHLTWADLEAKHQLERKFGFDGNNFVRRVAEKLGQRAPVTDLLGRTLGDATRVAREVAPQ
;
A
#
# COMPACT_ATOMS: atom_id res chain seq x y z
N MET A 1 -5.27 -1.73 13.03
CA MET A 1 -5.70 -3.14 12.92
C MET A 1 -6.98 -3.30 13.71
N GLN A 2 -8.00 -3.94 13.14
CA GLN A 2 -9.22 -4.30 13.89
C GLN A 2 -9.31 -5.81 13.95
N LEU A 3 -9.55 -6.36 15.14
CA LEU A 3 -9.68 -7.80 15.35
C LEU A 3 -11.07 -8.08 15.92
N ASP A 4 -11.83 -8.91 15.22
CA ASP A 4 -13.08 -9.46 15.70
C ASP A 4 -12.84 -10.88 16.21
N PHE A 5 -12.91 -11.04 17.53
CA PHE A 5 -12.70 -12.33 18.20
C PHE A 5 -13.87 -13.30 17.99
N THR A 6 -15.08 -12.80 17.75
CA THR A 6 -16.28 -13.62 17.54
C THR A 6 -16.25 -14.26 16.16
N SER A 7 -15.90 -13.49 15.13
CA SER A 7 -15.77 -14.01 13.76
C SER A 7 -14.38 -14.51 13.40
N ARG A 8 -13.38 -14.36 14.30
CA ARG A 8 -11.95 -14.59 14.02
C ARG A 8 -11.52 -13.89 12.73
N GLU A 9 -11.88 -12.61 12.62
CA GLU A 9 -11.56 -11.79 11.46
C GLU A 9 -10.56 -10.68 11.83
N LEU A 10 -9.45 -10.64 11.11
CA LEU A 10 -8.42 -9.62 11.19
C LEU A 10 -8.59 -8.63 10.03
N THR A 11 -8.83 -7.37 10.32
CA THR A 11 -8.89 -6.31 9.30
C THR A 11 -7.63 -5.45 9.32
N ILE A 12 -6.97 -5.37 8.16
CA ILE A 12 -5.79 -4.53 7.91
C ILE A 12 -6.19 -3.39 6.98
N LYS A 13 -5.93 -2.14 7.42
CA LYS A 13 -6.23 -0.93 6.66
C LYS A 13 -4.97 -0.39 5.98
N LEU A 14 -4.94 -0.43 4.64
CA LEU A 14 -3.88 0.15 3.83
C LEU A 14 -4.37 1.43 3.14
N VAL A 15 -3.54 2.46 3.09
CA VAL A 15 -3.92 3.78 2.53
C VAL A 15 -3.01 4.17 1.38
N TYR A 16 -3.59 4.48 0.23
CA TYR A 16 -2.88 5.08 -0.90
C TYR A 16 -2.97 6.60 -0.79
N TYR A 17 -1.83 7.23 -0.55
CA TYR A 17 -1.67 8.67 -0.34
C TYR A 17 -0.80 9.30 -1.43
N GLY A 18 -0.85 10.63 -1.59
CA GLY A 18 -0.06 11.35 -2.60
C GLY A 18 -0.83 12.49 -3.27
N PRO A 19 -0.16 13.27 -4.14
CA PRO A 19 -0.77 14.47 -4.73
C PRO A 19 -1.98 14.14 -5.60
N ALA A 20 -2.79 15.17 -5.87
CA ALA A 20 -3.92 15.04 -6.78
C ALA A 20 -3.46 14.48 -8.13
N LEU A 21 -4.28 13.60 -8.72
CA LEU A 21 -4.02 12.99 -10.03
C LEU A 21 -2.73 12.17 -10.14
N SER A 22 -2.04 11.82 -9.04
CA SER A 22 -0.83 10.97 -9.10
C SER A 22 -1.09 9.53 -9.55
N GLY A 23 -2.36 9.11 -9.61
CA GLY A 23 -2.78 7.78 -10.04
C GLY A 23 -3.11 6.81 -8.90
N LYS A 24 -3.48 7.34 -7.73
CA LYS A 24 -3.95 6.54 -6.58
C LYS A 24 -5.19 5.69 -6.92
N THR A 25 -6.23 6.30 -7.48
CA THR A 25 -7.44 5.58 -7.90
C THR A 25 -7.13 4.54 -8.98
N THR A 26 -6.24 4.87 -9.92
CA THR A 26 -5.79 3.95 -10.97
C THR A 26 -5.06 2.73 -10.42
N ASN A 27 -4.24 2.89 -9.37
CA ASN A 27 -3.62 1.76 -8.66
C ASN A 27 -4.67 0.81 -8.10
N LEU A 28 -5.66 1.35 -7.40
CA LEU A 28 -6.74 0.57 -6.81
C LEU A 28 -7.57 -0.18 -7.87
N GLN A 29 -7.87 0.48 -8.99
CA GLN A 29 -8.53 -0.16 -10.14
C GLN A 29 -7.67 -1.27 -10.75
N ALA A 30 -6.36 -1.05 -10.90
CA ALA A 30 -5.44 -2.05 -11.42
C ALA A 30 -5.32 -3.26 -10.48
N LEU A 31 -5.25 -3.05 -9.16
CA LEU A 31 -5.30 -4.14 -8.18
C LEU A 31 -6.60 -4.94 -8.25
N HIS A 32 -7.73 -4.24 -8.40
CA HIS A 32 -9.04 -4.88 -8.53
C HIS A 32 -9.15 -5.72 -9.80
N MET A 33 -8.58 -5.25 -10.91
CA MET A 33 -8.52 -6.00 -12.16
C MET A 33 -7.58 -7.20 -12.08
N ALA A 34 -6.47 -7.09 -11.36
CA ALA A 34 -5.50 -8.18 -11.18
C ALA A 34 -6.02 -9.31 -10.28
N ALA A 35 -6.95 -9.02 -9.37
CA ALA A 35 -7.48 -10.03 -8.46
C ALA A 35 -8.40 -11.05 -9.15
N ALA A 36 -8.25 -12.32 -8.77
CA ALA A 36 -8.97 -13.45 -9.36
C ALA A 36 -10.08 -14.03 -8.46
N GLY A 37 -11.21 -14.42 -9.06
CA GLY A 37 -12.29 -15.19 -8.41
C GLY A 37 -12.85 -14.53 -7.15
N ASP A 38 -12.98 -15.32 -6.07
CA ASP A 38 -13.45 -14.87 -4.75
C ASP A 38 -12.50 -13.87 -4.07
N ALA A 39 -11.31 -13.75 -4.65
CA ALA A 39 -10.50 -12.55 -4.70
C ALA A 39 -11.31 -11.26 -4.56
N LYS A 40 -12.08 -11.06 -5.62
CA LYS A 40 -12.50 -9.78 -6.17
C LYS A 40 -13.74 -9.28 -5.46
N GLY A 41 -13.52 -8.64 -4.31
CA GLY A 41 -14.48 -7.79 -3.63
C GLY A 41 -15.05 -6.68 -4.52
N ARG A 42 -16.08 -6.00 -4.02
CA ARG A 42 -16.78 -4.94 -4.76
C ARG A 42 -15.97 -3.66 -4.81
N LEU A 43 -15.82 -3.09 -6.01
CA LEU A 43 -15.34 -1.73 -6.19
C LEU A 43 -16.40 -0.71 -5.76
N MET A 44 -16.31 -0.16 -4.54
CA MET A 44 -17.24 0.86 -4.05
C MET A 44 -16.70 2.28 -4.21
N THR A 45 -17.60 3.23 -4.42
CA THR A 45 -17.31 4.66 -4.45
C THR A 45 -18.38 5.35 -3.62
N LEU A 46 -17.97 6.03 -2.55
CA LEU A 46 -18.86 6.85 -1.74
C LEU A 46 -18.83 8.29 -2.27
N GLU A 47 -19.99 8.89 -2.47
CA GLU A 47 -20.10 10.32 -2.80
C GLU A 47 -20.92 10.98 -1.69
N THR A 48 -20.33 11.92 -0.94
CA THR A 48 -21.06 12.70 0.07
C THR A 48 -21.59 14.01 -0.53
N LYS A 49 -22.75 14.48 -0.05
CA LYS A 49 -23.51 15.60 -0.64
C LYS A 49 -22.75 16.94 -0.74
N ASP A 50 -21.89 17.25 0.23
CA ASP A 50 -21.21 18.55 0.34
C ASP A 50 -19.69 18.45 0.19
N ASP A 51 -19.16 17.23 0.01
CA ASP A 51 -17.72 16.98 -0.06
C ASP A 51 -17.48 15.76 -0.96
N ARG A 52 -16.68 15.89 -2.02
CA ARG A 52 -16.38 14.75 -2.90
C ARG A 52 -15.35 13.83 -2.26
N THR A 53 -15.77 12.97 -1.33
CA THR A 53 -14.88 11.97 -0.72
C THR A 53 -15.14 10.58 -1.29
N LEU A 54 -14.49 10.20 -2.40
CA LEU A 54 -14.52 8.80 -2.83
C LEU A 54 -13.73 7.92 -1.85
N PHE A 55 -14.44 7.06 -1.11
CA PHE A 55 -13.84 5.90 -0.45
C PHE A 55 -13.96 4.69 -1.35
N PHE A 56 -12.93 3.85 -1.36
CA PHE A 56 -12.95 2.54 -1.99
C PHE A 56 -12.51 1.48 -0.96
N ASP A 57 -13.18 0.32 -0.96
CA ASP A 57 -12.83 -0.88 -0.17
C ASP A 57 -12.31 -1.97 -1.13
N LEU A 58 -11.00 -2.13 -1.23
CA LEU A 58 -10.41 -3.26 -1.96
C LEU A 58 -10.51 -4.54 -1.11
N LEU A 59 -11.26 -5.52 -1.62
CA LEU A 59 -11.14 -6.98 -1.44
C LEU A 59 -11.11 -7.54 0.01
N PRO A 60 -12.22 -8.10 0.54
CA PRO A 60 -12.12 -9.08 1.62
C PRO A 60 -11.47 -10.36 1.10
N LEU A 61 -10.16 -10.47 1.26
CA LEU A 61 -9.43 -11.70 1.00
C LEU A 61 -9.71 -12.69 2.13
N ARG A 62 -10.64 -13.63 1.95
CA ARG A 62 -10.70 -14.76 2.89
C ARG A 62 -9.54 -15.70 2.60
N PHE A 63 -8.66 -15.85 3.59
CA PHE A 63 -7.64 -16.87 3.63
C PHE A 63 -8.18 -17.96 4.55
N GLU A 64 -8.62 -19.06 3.97
CA GLU A 64 -8.90 -20.27 4.73
C GLU A 64 -7.54 -20.92 4.99
N ASP A 65 -6.86 -20.46 6.03
CA ASP A 65 -5.76 -21.24 6.59
C ASP A 65 -6.31 -22.30 7.55
N GLU A 66 -5.54 -23.35 7.84
CA GLU A 66 -5.96 -24.49 8.67
C GLU A 66 -6.44 -24.08 10.09
N CYS A 67 -6.14 -22.85 10.51
CA CYS A 67 -6.55 -22.28 11.79
C CYS A 67 -7.87 -21.46 11.75
N GLY A 68 -8.45 -21.21 10.57
CA GLY A 68 -9.75 -20.54 10.41
C GLY A 68 -9.77 -19.03 10.66
N LEU A 69 -8.63 -18.33 10.53
CA LEU A 69 -8.54 -16.86 10.63
C LEU A 69 -8.83 -16.18 9.29
N ALA A 70 -9.82 -15.30 9.23
CA ALA A 70 -10.11 -14.52 8.03
C ALA A 70 -9.35 -13.18 8.04
N VAL A 71 -8.51 -12.89 7.03
CA VAL A 71 -7.77 -11.61 6.95
C VAL A 71 -8.36 -10.67 5.90
N ARG A 72 -9.18 -9.71 6.33
CA ARG A 72 -9.75 -8.69 5.47
C ARG A 72 -8.76 -7.56 5.21
N LEU A 73 -8.31 -7.41 3.97
CA LEU A 73 -7.61 -6.20 3.54
C LEU A 73 -8.63 -5.12 3.19
N LYS A 74 -8.36 -3.89 3.58
CA LYS A 74 -9.14 -2.72 3.15
C LYS A 74 -8.17 -1.66 2.63
N VAL A 75 -8.24 -1.38 1.33
CA VAL A 75 -7.36 -0.39 0.68
C VAL A 75 -8.12 0.88 0.36
N PHE A 76 -7.74 1.98 1.01
CA PHE A 76 -8.40 3.29 0.91
C PHE A 76 -7.58 4.27 0.09
N THR A 77 -8.25 5.24 -0.54
CA THR A 77 -7.59 6.44 -1.08
C THR A 77 -8.53 7.64 -1.02
N VAL A 78 -7.97 8.85 -1.22
CA VAL A 78 -8.75 10.06 -1.53
C VAL A 78 -8.55 10.42 -3.00
N PRO A 79 -9.62 10.44 -3.82
CA PRO A 79 -9.59 10.81 -5.24
C PRO A 79 -9.35 12.32 -5.45
N GLY A 80 -8.93 12.69 -6.66
CA GLY A 80 -9.07 14.07 -7.16
C GLY A 80 -8.25 15.15 -6.44
N GLN A 81 -8.69 16.40 -6.63
CA GLN A 81 -8.22 17.57 -5.88
C GLN A 81 -8.94 17.60 -4.54
N VAL A 82 -8.18 17.49 -3.46
CA VAL A 82 -8.74 17.50 -2.13
C VAL A 82 -9.08 18.94 -1.76
N ILE A 83 -10.36 19.25 -1.73
CA ILE A 83 -10.87 20.59 -1.37
C ILE A 83 -10.67 20.83 0.15
N HIS A 84 -10.69 19.78 0.99
CA HIS A 84 -10.59 19.89 2.45
C HIS A 84 -9.54 18.97 3.11
N ALA A 85 -8.65 19.57 3.92
CA ALA A 85 -7.63 18.85 4.69
C ALA A 85 -8.19 17.90 5.77
N SER A 86 -9.44 18.11 6.22
CA SER A 86 -10.16 17.21 7.14
C SER A 86 -10.33 15.81 6.55
N THR A 87 -10.65 15.71 5.27
CA THR A 87 -10.87 14.43 4.57
C THR A 87 -9.60 13.58 4.51
N ARG A 88 -8.44 14.20 4.27
CA ARG A 88 -7.14 13.49 4.27
C ARG A 88 -6.79 12.94 5.65
N ARG A 89 -7.05 13.71 6.71
CA ARG A 89 -6.86 13.25 8.10
C ARG A 89 -7.70 12.01 8.42
N LEU A 90 -8.98 12.02 8.02
CA LEU A 90 -9.88 10.89 8.24
C LEU A 90 -9.45 9.61 7.52
N VAL A 91 -8.94 9.73 6.29
CA VAL A 91 -8.49 8.54 5.54
C VAL A 91 -7.25 7.91 6.15
N VAL A 92 -6.29 8.71 6.60
CA VAL A 92 -5.07 8.23 7.27
C VAL A 92 -5.36 7.67 8.66
N GLN A 93 -6.45 8.08 9.31
CA GLN A 93 -6.82 7.63 10.65
C GLN A 93 -6.95 6.11 10.74
N GLY A 94 -6.14 5.50 11.62
CA GLY A 94 -6.13 4.06 11.84
C GLY A 94 -5.56 3.26 10.66
N ALA A 95 -4.75 3.88 9.79
CA ALA A 95 -3.97 3.16 8.80
C ALA A 95 -2.95 2.23 9.47
N ASP A 96 -2.82 1.02 8.93
CA ASP A 96 -1.79 0.03 9.29
C ASP A 96 -0.58 0.09 8.33
N GLY A 97 -0.77 0.71 7.17
CA GLY A 97 0.29 0.96 6.21
C GLY A 97 -0.11 1.97 5.16
N VAL A 98 0.88 2.66 4.59
CA VAL A 98 0.68 3.70 3.58
C VAL A 98 1.51 3.43 2.32
N ALA A 99 0.87 3.50 1.15
CA ALA A 99 1.56 3.61 -0.14
C ALA A 99 1.53 5.08 -0.59
N PHE A 100 2.69 5.73 -0.65
CA PHE A 100 2.80 7.08 -1.18
C PHE A 100 3.03 7.05 -2.69
N VAL A 101 2.01 7.45 -3.47
CA VAL A 101 2.05 7.47 -4.93
C VAL A 101 2.48 8.87 -5.41
N ALA A 102 3.74 8.98 -5.80
CA ALA A 102 4.34 10.15 -6.43
C ALA A 102 4.11 10.17 -7.95
N ASP A 103 3.98 11.37 -8.52
CA ASP A 103 3.94 11.57 -9.98
C ASP A 103 5.37 11.75 -10.50
N SER A 104 5.78 10.94 -11.48
CA SER A 104 7.16 10.96 -11.99
C SER A 104 7.51 12.21 -12.80
N ARG A 105 6.53 12.98 -13.29
CA ARG A 105 6.79 14.19 -14.11
C ARG A 105 7.57 15.22 -13.30
N ARG A 106 8.61 15.80 -13.90
CA ARG A 106 9.45 16.81 -13.22
C ARG A 106 8.63 17.99 -12.70
N SER A 107 7.65 18.43 -13.49
CA SER A 107 6.70 19.51 -13.13
C SER A 107 5.84 19.20 -11.89
N GLN A 108 5.70 17.93 -11.50
CA GLN A 108 4.91 17.51 -10.33
C GLN A 108 5.77 17.21 -9.09
N THR A 109 7.07 17.53 -9.15
CA THR A 109 8.01 17.40 -8.04
C THR A 109 7.53 18.12 -6.78
N ALA A 110 7.18 19.41 -6.92
CA ALA A 110 6.81 20.26 -5.79
C ALA A 110 5.53 19.74 -5.13
N ALA A 111 4.50 19.46 -5.93
CA ALA A 111 3.23 18.89 -5.45
C ALA A 111 3.44 17.52 -4.75
N SER A 112 4.36 16.69 -5.24
CA SER A 112 4.70 15.43 -4.58
C SER A 112 5.41 15.65 -3.24
N ALA A 113 6.33 16.60 -3.15
CA ALA A 113 7.00 16.93 -1.90
C ALA A 113 6.02 17.52 -0.87
N GLU A 114 5.14 18.44 -1.28
CA GLU A 114 4.10 19.02 -0.44
C GLU A 114 3.14 17.95 0.09
N ALA A 115 2.69 17.03 -0.76
CA ALA A 115 1.82 15.94 -0.35
C ALA A 115 2.50 14.97 0.64
N PHE A 116 3.82 14.79 0.55
CA PHE A 116 4.59 13.98 1.50
C PHE A 116 4.70 14.66 2.87
N VAL A 117 4.94 15.97 2.89
CA VAL A 117 4.93 16.77 4.13
C VAL A 117 3.53 16.74 4.76
N ASP A 118 2.47 16.87 3.97
CA ASP A 118 1.09 16.78 4.42
C ASP A 118 0.76 15.40 5.01
N LEU A 119 1.26 14.30 4.42
CA LEU A 119 1.15 12.95 5.00
C LEU A 119 1.80 12.89 6.39
N ARG A 120 3.05 13.36 6.51
CA ARG A 120 3.78 13.37 7.78
C ARG A 120 3.01 14.14 8.85
N ASN A 121 2.58 15.36 8.53
CA ASN A 121 1.83 16.20 9.48
C ASN A 121 0.51 15.53 9.91
N ASN A 122 -0.17 14.81 9.01
CA ASN A 122 -1.41 14.10 9.32
C ASN A 122 -1.18 12.88 10.22
N LEU A 123 -0.06 12.17 10.06
CA LEU A 123 0.35 11.09 10.96
C LEU A 123 0.75 11.61 12.34
N GLU A 124 1.53 12.69 12.39
CA GLU A 124 1.95 13.35 13.64
C GLU A 124 0.75 13.84 14.45
N ALA A 125 -0.27 14.40 13.78
CA ALA A 125 -1.52 14.82 14.41
C ALA A 125 -2.30 13.66 15.07
N GLN A 126 -1.98 12.42 14.72
CA GLN A 126 -2.54 11.19 15.32
C GLN A 126 -1.58 10.54 16.32
N GLY A 127 -0.45 11.18 16.62
CA GLY A 127 0.59 10.65 17.51
C GLY A 127 1.47 9.57 16.85
N ILE A 128 1.44 9.45 15.52
CA ILE A 128 2.23 8.47 14.78
C ILE A 128 3.40 9.19 14.10
N GLN A 129 4.63 8.79 14.42
CA GLN A 129 5.82 9.24 13.71
C GLN A 129 5.91 8.50 12.37
N LEU A 130 6.35 9.20 11.31
CA LEU A 130 6.41 8.62 9.96
C LEU A 130 7.28 7.37 9.91
N GLU A 131 8.36 7.33 10.68
CA GLU A 131 9.33 6.23 10.76
C GLU A 131 8.74 4.96 11.38
N ASN A 132 7.64 5.09 12.13
CA ASN A 132 6.94 3.97 12.76
C ASN A 132 5.74 3.49 11.92
N MET A 133 5.47 4.12 10.78
CA MET A 133 4.41 3.74 9.85
C MET A 133 5.00 2.91 8.71
N PRO A 134 4.55 1.67 8.49
CA PRO A 134 4.88 0.91 7.29
C PRO A 134 4.56 1.73 6.03
N LEU A 135 5.60 2.08 5.27
CA LEU A 135 5.52 3.03 4.17
C LEU A 135 6.30 2.51 2.96
N VAL A 136 5.64 2.51 1.80
CA VAL A 136 6.31 2.35 0.49
C VAL A 136 6.09 3.58 -0.36
N ILE A 137 7.04 3.86 -1.24
CA ILE A 137 6.94 4.97 -2.20
C ILE A 137 6.80 4.37 -3.60
N GLN A 138 5.82 4.85 -4.37
CA GLN A 138 5.63 4.48 -5.75
C GLN A 138 5.81 5.70 -6.65
N PHE A 139 6.78 5.65 -7.58
CA PHE A 139 6.88 6.62 -8.67
C PHE A 139 6.06 6.13 -9.85
N ASN A 140 4.85 6.67 -9.97
CA ASN A 140 3.90 6.31 -11.02
C ASN A 140 4.10 7.17 -12.28
N LYS A 141 3.47 6.76 -13.38
CA LYS A 141 3.49 7.43 -14.70
C LYS A 141 4.86 7.42 -15.38
N ARG A 142 5.57 6.29 -15.26
CA ARG A 142 6.87 6.08 -15.91
C ARG A 142 6.82 6.05 -17.45
N ASP A 143 5.62 6.04 -18.02
CA ASP A 143 5.35 6.06 -19.45
C ASP A 143 5.27 7.47 -20.06
N LEU A 144 5.23 8.53 -19.23
CA LEU A 144 5.10 9.90 -19.71
C LEU A 144 6.44 10.52 -20.13
N PRO A 145 6.42 11.53 -21.02
CA PRO A 145 7.60 12.34 -21.29
C PRO A 145 7.95 13.25 -20.10
N ASP A 146 9.18 13.76 -20.09
CA ASP A 146 9.70 14.70 -19.07
C ASP A 146 9.52 14.22 -17.61
N ILE A 147 9.82 12.94 -17.41
CA ILE A 147 9.84 12.32 -16.08
C ILE A 147 11.23 12.39 -15.46
N ARG A 148 11.30 12.34 -14.13
CA ARG A 148 12.54 12.11 -13.39
C ARG A 148 13.18 10.81 -13.87
N ARG A 149 14.50 10.81 -14.07
CA ARG A 149 15.24 9.64 -14.50
C ARG A 149 15.32 8.62 -13.37
N GLU A 150 15.49 7.35 -13.73
CA GLU A 150 15.54 6.27 -12.73
C GLU A 150 16.76 6.41 -11.82
N GLU A 151 17.87 6.95 -12.31
CA GLU A 151 19.08 7.19 -11.52
C GLU A 151 18.84 8.25 -10.43
N GLU A 152 18.06 9.29 -10.75
CA GLU A 152 17.66 10.32 -9.77
C GLU A 152 16.76 9.72 -8.69
N ILE A 153 15.77 8.92 -9.10
CA ILE A 153 14.86 8.24 -8.16
C ILE A 153 15.63 7.22 -7.30
N SER A 154 16.55 6.46 -7.88
CA SER A 154 17.41 5.51 -7.18
C SER A 154 18.34 6.22 -6.18
N ALA A 155 18.89 7.38 -6.54
CA ALA A 155 19.68 8.19 -5.62
C ALA A 155 18.83 8.72 -4.44
N MET A 156 17.57 9.09 -4.69
CA MET A 156 16.63 9.45 -3.61
C MET A 156 16.31 8.22 -2.74
N ALA A 157 16.03 7.07 -3.36
CA ALA A 157 15.71 5.83 -2.66
C ALA A 157 16.85 5.37 -1.73
N ARG A 158 18.12 5.47 -2.17
CA ARG A 158 19.30 5.15 -1.36
C ARG A 158 19.46 6.05 -0.13
N ARG A 159 18.88 7.25 -0.13
CA ARG A 159 18.90 8.17 1.01
C ARG A 159 17.71 7.95 1.96
N GLY A 160 16.63 7.39 1.44
CA GLY A 160 15.43 7.04 2.20
C GLY A 160 15.56 5.68 2.89
N ARG A 161 14.55 5.34 3.70
CA ARG A 161 14.43 4.01 4.32
C ARG A 161 13.37 3.16 3.64
N GLU A 162 12.46 3.82 2.94
CA GLU A 162 11.26 3.27 2.36
C GLU A 162 11.59 2.58 1.03
N PRO A 163 10.99 1.41 0.77
CA PRO A 163 11.11 0.76 -0.53
C PRO A 163 10.47 1.61 -1.61
N VAL A 164 11.17 1.75 -2.75
CA VAL A 164 10.71 2.57 -3.87
C VAL A 164 10.37 1.70 -5.07
N TYR A 165 9.14 1.77 -5.55
CA TYR A 165 8.65 1.04 -6.72
C TYR A 165 8.43 1.98 -7.90
N LEU A 166 8.74 1.51 -9.10
CA LEU A 166 8.38 2.19 -10.34
C LEU A 166 7.07 1.62 -10.87
N ALA A 167 6.16 2.48 -11.35
CA ALA A 167 4.86 2.01 -11.82
C ALA A 167 4.33 2.74 -13.06
N VAL A 168 3.54 2.01 -13.83
CA VAL A 168 2.61 2.55 -14.83
C VAL A 168 1.24 1.98 -14.50
N ALA A 169 0.53 2.66 -13.59
CA ALA A 169 -0.72 2.15 -13.03
C ALA A 169 -1.80 1.87 -14.09
N THR A 170 -1.83 2.66 -15.17
CA THR A 170 -2.75 2.47 -16.30
C THR A 170 -2.53 1.16 -17.05
N LYS A 171 -1.31 0.60 -16.97
CA LYS A 171 -0.92 -0.69 -17.56
C LYS A 171 -0.82 -1.80 -16.51
N GLY A 172 -1.14 -1.52 -15.24
CA GLY A 172 -0.97 -2.44 -14.11
C GLY A 172 0.48 -2.75 -13.72
N GLN A 173 1.48 -2.14 -14.38
CA GLN A 173 2.89 -2.43 -14.14
C GLN A 173 3.35 -1.81 -12.82
N GLY A 174 4.02 -2.60 -11.96
CA GLY A 174 4.56 -2.16 -10.67
C GLY A 174 3.51 -1.95 -9.58
N VAL A 175 2.22 -2.14 -9.91
CA VAL A 175 1.10 -1.93 -8.97
C VAL A 175 1.04 -3.05 -7.94
N VAL A 176 1.12 -4.30 -8.39
CA VAL A 176 1.04 -5.48 -7.52
C VAL A 176 2.30 -5.60 -6.69
N GLU A 177 3.48 -5.37 -7.27
CA GLU A 177 4.76 -5.36 -6.55
C GLU A 177 4.76 -4.33 -5.41
N CYS A 178 4.31 -3.10 -5.70
CA CYS A 178 4.21 -2.06 -4.70
C CYS A 178 3.23 -2.43 -3.57
N PHE A 179 2.08 -3.01 -3.92
CA PHE A 179 1.09 -3.45 -2.95
C PHE A 179 1.62 -4.58 -2.06
N LEU A 180 2.26 -5.59 -2.63
CA LEU A 180 2.86 -6.69 -1.88
C LEU A 180 3.99 -6.20 -0.98
N GLY A 181 4.79 -5.25 -1.46
CA GLY A 181 5.80 -4.54 -0.67
C GLY A 181 5.21 -3.89 0.56
N LEU A 182 4.13 -3.14 0.40
CA LEU A 182 3.42 -2.52 1.52
C LEU A 182 2.85 -3.56 2.47
N LEU A 183 2.16 -4.57 1.94
CA LEU A 183 1.53 -5.59 2.74
C LEU A 183 2.55 -6.36 3.57
N HIS A 184 3.71 -6.66 3.01
CA HIS A 184 4.79 -7.33 3.70
C HIS A 184 5.30 -6.49 4.89
N LEU A 185 5.60 -5.20 4.67
CA LEU A 185 6.03 -4.30 5.75
C LEU A 185 4.96 -4.14 6.84
N THR A 186 3.70 -3.98 6.43
CA THR A 186 2.59 -3.87 7.38
C THR A 186 2.42 -5.17 8.18
N TRP A 187 2.53 -6.32 7.54
CA TRP A 187 2.44 -7.60 8.23
C TRP A 187 3.59 -7.78 9.24
N ALA A 188 4.83 -7.50 8.85
CA ALA A 188 5.99 -7.59 9.73
C ALA A 188 5.84 -6.69 10.97
N ASP A 189 5.36 -5.45 10.79
CA ASP A 189 5.09 -4.52 11.88
C ASP A 189 3.98 -5.02 12.81
N LEU A 190 2.87 -5.53 12.25
CA LEU A 190 1.77 -6.10 13.02
C LEU A 190 2.19 -7.36 13.80
N GLU A 191 3.00 -8.23 13.19
CA GLU A 191 3.53 -9.42 13.85
C GLU A 191 4.43 -9.04 15.03
N ALA A 192 5.36 -8.11 14.82
CA ALA A 192 6.25 -7.63 15.89
C ALA A 192 5.47 -7.02 17.07
N LYS A 193 4.36 -6.32 16.80
CA LYS A 193 3.53 -5.68 17.83
C LYS A 193 2.54 -6.62 18.51
N HIS A 194 2.04 -7.63 17.81
CA HIS A 194 0.88 -8.39 18.28
C HIS A 194 1.11 -9.90 18.42
N GLN A 195 2.21 -10.46 17.92
CA GLN A 195 2.51 -11.89 17.92
C GLN A 195 1.35 -12.71 17.33
N LEU A 196 0.90 -12.34 16.13
CA LEU A 196 -0.28 -12.90 15.49
C LEU A 196 -0.06 -14.36 15.13
N GLU A 197 1.13 -14.73 14.66
CA GLU A 197 1.48 -16.12 14.34
C GLU A 197 1.29 -17.03 15.55
N ARG A 198 1.81 -16.61 16.71
CA ARG A 198 1.66 -17.35 17.96
C ARG A 198 0.21 -17.40 18.46
N LYS A 199 -0.55 -16.32 18.30
CA LYS A 199 -1.93 -16.22 18.81
C LYS A 199 -2.95 -16.96 17.95
N PHE A 200 -2.73 -17.01 16.64
CA PHE A 200 -3.70 -17.53 15.68
C PHE A 200 -3.20 -18.73 14.88
N GLY A 201 -1.96 -19.19 15.09
CA GLY A 201 -1.36 -20.31 14.35
C GLY A 201 -1.12 -19.99 12.87
N PHE A 202 -0.96 -18.72 12.54
CA PHE A 202 -0.92 -18.22 11.17
C PHE A 202 0.52 -18.17 10.63
N ASP A 203 0.73 -18.51 9.36
CA ASP A 203 2.04 -18.37 8.69
C ASP A 203 2.10 -17.07 7.86
N GLY A 204 2.84 -16.09 8.36
CA GLY A 204 3.03 -14.79 7.71
C GLY A 204 3.75 -14.85 6.36
N ASN A 205 4.65 -15.82 6.17
CA ASN A 205 5.35 -16.00 4.90
C ASN A 205 4.42 -16.55 3.83
N ASN A 206 3.52 -17.47 4.23
CA ASN A 206 2.52 -18.01 3.33
C ASN A 206 1.43 -16.98 3.00
N PHE A 207 1.12 -16.07 3.92
CA PHE A 207 0.14 -15.00 3.72
C PHE A 207 0.44 -14.13 2.50
N VAL A 208 1.61 -13.48 2.46
CA VAL A 208 1.97 -12.58 1.35
C VAL A 208 2.01 -13.34 0.03
N ARG A 209 2.47 -14.60 0.06
CA ARG A 209 2.47 -15.49 -1.10
C ARG A 209 1.06 -15.79 -1.60
N ARG A 210 0.14 -16.19 -0.74
CA ARG A 210 -1.26 -16.46 -1.11
C ARG A 210 -1.94 -15.21 -1.66
N VAL A 211 -1.63 -14.03 -1.12
CA VAL A 211 -2.11 -12.75 -1.65
C VAL A 211 -1.58 -12.53 -3.07
N ALA A 212 -0.28 -12.75 -3.30
CA ALA A 212 0.34 -12.61 -4.61
C ALA A 212 -0.31 -13.54 -5.65
N GLU A 213 -0.53 -14.80 -5.30
CA GLU A 213 -1.21 -15.80 -6.15
C GLU A 213 -2.65 -15.36 -6.48
N LYS A 214 -3.41 -14.85 -5.50
CA LYS A 214 -4.76 -14.31 -5.71
C LYS A 214 -4.79 -13.02 -6.55
N LEU A 215 -3.67 -12.30 -6.64
CA LEU A 215 -3.45 -11.16 -7.55
C LEU A 215 -2.84 -11.58 -8.89
N GLY A 216 -2.87 -12.87 -9.22
CA GLY A 216 -2.44 -13.40 -10.52
C GLY A 216 -0.91 -13.49 -10.69
N GLN A 217 -0.14 -13.31 -9.62
CA GLN A 217 1.32 -13.42 -9.70
C GLN A 217 1.77 -14.87 -9.59
N ARG A 218 2.72 -15.24 -10.46
CA ARG A 218 3.35 -16.57 -10.48
C ARG A 218 4.83 -16.54 -10.11
N ALA A 219 5.43 -15.35 -10.04
CA ALA A 219 6.81 -15.18 -9.65
C ALA A 219 6.96 -15.38 -8.13
N PRO A 220 8.14 -15.82 -7.65
CA PRO A 220 8.45 -15.84 -6.22
C PRO A 220 8.22 -14.48 -5.57
N VAL A 221 7.66 -14.47 -4.35
CA VAL A 221 7.40 -13.22 -3.60
C VAL A 221 8.70 -12.43 -3.39
N THR A 222 9.81 -13.12 -3.14
CA THR A 222 11.14 -12.51 -3.00
C THR A 222 11.53 -11.67 -4.22
N ASP A 223 11.21 -12.15 -5.42
CA ASP A 223 11.53 -11.46 -6.66
C ASP A 223 10.62 -10.25 -6.84
N LEU A 224 9.34 -10.37 -6.48
CA LEU A 224 8.37 -9.27 -6.55
C LEU A 224 8.71 -8.15 -5.56
N LEU A 225 9.08 -8.50 -4.32
CA LEU A 225 9.55 -7.57 -3.30
C LEU A 225 10.90 -6.95 -3.68
N GLY A 226 11.74 -7.70 -4.41
CA GLY A 226 13.04 -7.26 -4.90
C GLY A 226 12.99 -6.26 -6.07
N ARG A 227 11.83 -6.04 -6.71
CA ARG A 227 11.65 -5.07 -7.82
C ARG A 227 11.55 -3.61 -7.32
N THR A 228 12.42 -3.24 -6.39
CA THR A 228 12.53 -1.89 -5.85
C THR A 228 13.79 -1.20 -6.34
N LEU A 229 13.76 0.13 -6.38
CA LEU A 229 14.93 0.96 -6.60
C LEU A 229 15.62 1.28 -5.27
N GLY A 230 16.96 1.30 -5.31
CA GLY A 230 17.82 1.56 -4.14
C GLY A 230 18.42 0.28 -3.58
N ASP A 231 19.05 0.34 -2.40
CA ASP A 231 19.48 -0.86 -1.70
C ASP A 231 18.24 -1.60 -1.16
N ALA A 232 17.65 -2.40 -2.05
CA ALA A 232 16.51 -3.31 -1.85
C ALA A 232 16.75 -4.39 -0.79
N THR A 233 17.86 -4.31 -0.04
CA THR A 233 18.33 -5.34 0.89
C THR A 233 17.67 -5.28 2.26
N ARG A 234 16.63 -4.46 2.50
CA ARG A 234 15.89 -4.53 3.77
C ARG A 234 14.60 -5.34 3.67
N VAL A 235 13.77 -5.11 2.65
CA VAL A 235 12.51 -5.86 2.45
C VAL A 235 12.75 -7.34 2.15
N ALA A 236 13.81 -7.67 1.43
CA ALA A 236 14.15 -9.07 1.13
C ALA A 236 14.92 -9.79 2.26
N ARG A 237 15.58 -9.05 3.17
CA ARG A 237 16.38 -9.67 4.25
C ARG A 237 15.55 -10.11 5.46
N GLU A 238 14.36 -9.56 5.66
CA GLU A 238 13.44 -10.01 6.73
C GLU A 238 12.65 -11.28 6.36
N VAL A 239 12.73 -11.74 5.09
CA VAL A 239 12.05 -12.97 4.60
C VAL A 239 12.94 -14.22 4.73
N ALA A 240 14.23 -14.07 5.05
CA ALA A 240 15.10 -15.22 5.24
C ALA A 240 14.97 -15.76 6.68
N PRO A 241 14.55 -17.01 6.90
CA PRO A 241 14.69 -17.63 8.22
C PRO A 241 16.18 -17.70 8.56
N GLN A 242 16.52 -17.37 9.81
CA GLN A 242 17.77 -17.87 10.40
C GLN A 242 17.67 -19.39 10.58
#